data_AF-A0A3D0U8D4-F1
#
_entry.id   AF-A0A3D0U8D4-F1
#
_cell.length_a   1.000
_cell.length_b   1.000
_cell.length_c   1.000
_cell.angle_alpha   90.00
_cell.angle_beta   90.00
_cell.angle_gamma   90.00
#
_symmetry.space_group_name_H-M   'P 1'
#
loop_
_entity.id
_entity.type
_entity.pdbx_description
1 polymer ?
#
loop_
_entity_poly.entity_id
_entity_poly.type
_entity_poly.pdbx_seq_one_letter_code
_entity_poly.pdbx_strand_id
1 'polypeptide(L)' 'MTRPDASLDSGDFRALFLNDVPLIDTRAPVEFKRGAFPTSVNLPLMTDEER' A
#
# COMPACT_ATOMS: atom_id res chain seq x y z
N MET A 1 7.81 -4.99 21.37
CA MET A 1 8.11 -3.57 21.07
C MET A 1 7.05 -3.05 20.12
N THR A 2 5.95 -2.52 20.64
CA THR A 2 5.00 -1.74 19.82
C THR A 2 5.54 -0.32 19.79
N ARG A 3 5.81 0.23 18.61
CA ARG A 3 6.26 1.63 18.57
C ARG A 3 5.09 2.53 18.96
N PRO A 4 5.26 3.44 19.93
CA PRO A 4 4.17 4.28 20.45
C PRO A 4 3.62 5.29 19.43
N ASP A 5 4.27 5.44 18.28
CA ASP A 5 3.89 6.29 17.13
C ASP A 5 3.13 5.52 16.02
N ALA A 6 2.91 4.21 16.16
CA ALA A 6 2.35 3.39 15.09
C ALA A 6 0.82 3.43 14.95
N SER A 7 0.12 4.21 15.78
CA SER A 7 -1.33 4.40 15.67
C SER A 7 -1.64 5.47 14.63
N LEU A 8 -1.84 5.05 13.38
CA LEU A 8 -2.29 5.93 12.31
C LEU A 8 -3.76 6.32 12.50
N ASP A 9 -4.07 7.60 12.40
CA ASP A 9 -5.44 8.10 12.35
C ASP A 9 -5.87 8.50 10.92
N SER A 10 -7.13 8.93 10.76
CA SER A 10 -7.67 9.35 9.48
C SER A 10 -6.91 10.53 8.82
N GLY A 11 -6.30 11.39 9.63
CA GLY A 11 -5.48 12.51 9.18
C GLY A 11 -4.16 12.04 8.56
N ASP A 12 -3.54 11.03 9.15
CA ASP A 12 -2.31 10.43 8.61
C ASP A 12 -2.55 9.81 7.23
N PHE A 13 -3.65 9.08 7.04
CA PHE A 13 -4.01 8.53 5.73
C PHE A 13 -4.18 9.64 4.69
N ARG A 14 -4.84 10.75 5.05
CA ARG A 14 -5.02 11.87 4.13
C ARG A 14 -3.68 12.49 3.71
N ALA A 15 -2.72 12.57 4.62
CA ALA A 15 -1.38 13.07 4.30
C ALA A 15 -0.62 12.13 3.35
N LEU A 16 -0.78 10.81 3.48
CA LEU A 16 -0.15 9.84 2.57
C LEU A 16 -0.59 10.06 1.11
N PHE A 17 -1.89 10.29 0.88
CA PHE A 17 -2.44 10.45 -0.46
C PHE A 17 -2.23 11.85 -1.05
N LEU A 18 -2.31 12.91 -0.25
CA LEU A 18 -2.17 14.29 -0.75
C LEU A 18 -0.72 14.69 -1.05
N ASN A 19 0.25 14.04 -0.42
CA ASN A 19 1.67 14.37 -0.59
C ASN A 19 2.41 13.38 -1.48
N ASP A 20 1.70 12.58 -2.29
CA ASP A 20 2.28 11.59 -3.20
C ASP A 20 3.32 10.68 -2.52
N VAL A 21 3.05 10.31 -1.26
CA VAL A 21 3.96 9.45 -0.50
C VAL A 21 4.08 8.10 -1.24
N PRO A 22 5.28 7.62 -1.58
CA PRO A 22 5.44 6.33 -2.23
C PRO A 22 4.89 5.20 -1.37
N LEU A 23 4.09 4.32 -1.99
CA LEU A 23 3.49 3.16 -1.32
C LEU A 23 4.01 1.86 -1.91
N ILE A 24 4.08 0.82 -1.09
CA ILE A 24 4.34 -0.54 -1.55
C ILE A 24 3.03 -1.31 -1.56
N ASP A 25 2.67 -1.87 -2.71
CA ASP A 25 1.52 -2.76 -2.85
C ASP A 25 1.99 -4.22 -2.88
N THR A 26 1.65 -4.98 -1.85
CA THR A 26 2.10 -6.38 -1.67
C THR A 26 1.13 -7.42 -2.25
N ARG A 27 0.04 -6.96 -2.87
CA ARG A 27 -0.99 -7.83 -3.48
C ARG A 27 -0.45 -8.58 -4.70
N ALA A 28 -1.21 -9.58 -5.13
CA ALA A 28 -0.88 -10.33 -6.35
C ALA A 28 -0.91 -9.39 -7.58
N PRO A 29 -0.09 -9.64 -8.61
CA PRO A 29 -0.04 -8.81 -9.81
C PRO A 29 -1.41 -8.55 -10.47
N VAL A 30 -2.31 -9.54 -10.47
CA VAL A 30 -3.66 -9.45 -11.03
C VAL A 30 -4.53 -8.42 -10.31
N GLU A 31 -4.36 -8.24 -9.00
CA GLU A 31 -5.11 -7.25 -8.23
C GLU A 31 -4.57 -5.83 -8.44
N PHE A 32 -3.25 -5.69 -8.55
CA PHE A 32 -2.62 -4.41 -8.85
C PHE A 32 -3.05 -3.91 -10.24
N LYS A 33 -3.07 -4.78 -11.24
CA LYS A 33 -3.53 -4.48 -12.61
C LYS A 33 -5.00 -4.05 -12.69
N ARG A 34 -5.84 -4.47 -11.73
CA ARG A 34 -7.25 -4.06 -11.65
C ARG A 34 -7.43 -2.64 -11.10
N GLY A 35 -6.40 -2.09 -10.48
CA GLY A 35 -6.43 -0.75 -9.89
C GLY A 35 -5.44 -0.65 -8.74
N ALA A 36 -4.65 0.41 -8.79
CA ALA A 36 -3.64 0.74 -7.80
C ALA A 36 -3.58 2.25 -7.56
N PHE A 37 -3.01 2.66 -6.43
CA PHE A 37 -2.79 4.07 -6.17
C PHE A 37 -1.71 4.63 -7.12
N PRO A 38 -1.82 5.90 -7.55
CA PRO A 38 -0.94 6.47 -8.58
C PRO A 38 0.57 6.38 -8.27
N THR A 39 0.95 6.36 -6.99
CA THR A 39 2.35 6.34 -6.53
C THR A 39 2.79 4.98 -5.99
N SER A 40 1.94 3.95 -6.05
CA SER A 40 2.28 2.64 -5.49
C SER A 40 3.10 1.78 -6.44
N VAL A 41 4.04 1.03 -5.88
CA VAL A 41 4.86 0.04 -6.60
C VAL A 41 4.48 -1.35 -6.12
N ASN A 42 4.17 -2.25 -7.06
CA ASN A 42 3.84 -3.63 -6.72
C ASN A 42 5.11 -4.43 -6.37
N LEU A 43 5.20 -4.92 -5.13
CA LEU A 43 6.21 -5.88 -4.66
C LEU A 43 5.47 -7.11 -4.11
N PRO A 44 5.01 -8.00 -5.00
CA PRO A 44 4.05 -9.05 -4.66
C PRO A 44 4.66 -10.06 -3.71
N LEU A 45 3.86 -10.48 -2.72
CA LEU A 45 4.22 -11.58 -1.81
C LEU A 45 3.74 -12.96 -2.31
N MET A 46 2.95 -12.99 -3.39
CA MET A 46 2.41 -14.20 -3.99
C MET A 46 2.15 -14.01 -5.49
N THR A 47 2.13 -15.10 -6.26
CA THR A 47 1.78 -15.08 -7.70
C THR A 47 0.27 -14.93 -7.92
N ASP A 48 -0.15 -14.82 -9.18
CA ASP A 48 -1.57 -14.76 -9.54
C ASP A 48 -2.29 -16.10 -9.26
N GLU A 49 -1.57 -17.23 -9.34
CA GLU A 49 -2.09 -18.58 -9.08
C GLU A 49 -2.19 -18.94 -7.60
N GLU A 50 -1.33 -18.35 -6.76
CA GLU A 50 -1.34 -18.56 -5.31
C GLU A 50 -2.46 -17.78 -4.60
N ARG A 51 -3.04 -16.78 -5.29
CA ARG A 51 -4.03 -15.86 -4.76
C ARG A 51 -5.46 -16.42 -4.74
#